data_AF-A0A7K1TEN9-F1
#
_entry.id   AF-A0A7K1TEN9-F1
#
_cell.length_a   1.000
_cell.length_b   1.000
_cell.length_c   1.000
_cell.angle_alpha   90.00
_cell.angle_beta   90.00
_cell.angle_gamma   90.00
#
_symmetry.space_group_name_H-M   'P 1'
#
loop_
_entity.id
_entity.type
_entity.pdbx_description
1 polymer ?
#
loop_
_entity_poly.entity_id
_entity_poly.type
_entity_poly.pdbx_seq_one_letter_code
_entity_poly.pdbx_strand_id
1 'polypeptide(L)'
;MKKSTYLTGLLLAASVCRVGSDQLLAAPTARPAAAKATKVTQATTAVADVVTAANAFIATLSTTQQSTLQQSFTATNVAKWSNLPCGSSCRIGLQLSSLTTAQQTAALAVVQAATGTTANEGYNEIQQIRAADDYLAANGGGSGYSSGTYFIAFLGTPSTTGTWMLQFGGHHLATNITFGNGVVTGATPKFEGVEPLSFTTANATIFPAGTTVAPLSSEASAMLAMLNGLTTTQKTAAKLTQTFNDVLLGPNTTEGGSTTFPATKVGIAGSTLTTAQQDLVVAAMTPWVQDADDVTAAALLNYYKTQLATTYISYAGTGNFTTNGDYVRIDGPNVWIEFVCQTGVVFRSNIHYHSIWRDRARDYGGNFYTTVLGTRDVTAASVFGVYPTPITAGNSLQVQLLAPAASASYTLHNLLGQTLTSGTFQGSSVAVPTTGLAPGIYLLSVETPTQQTVTSRVQVY
;
A
#
# COMPACT_ATOMS: atom_id res chain seq x y z
N MET A 1 45.86 -33.71 -43.81
CA MET A 1 46.01 -34.23 -45.19
C MET A 1 44.86 -35.22 -45.48
N LYS A 2 44.67 -35.65 -46.74
CA LYS A 2 43.68 -36.62 -47.29
C LYS A 2 43.27 -37.76 -46.30
N LYS A 3 42.04 -38.30 -46.23
CA LYS A 3 40.91 -38.56 -47.18
C LYS A 3 39.53 -38.34 -46.46
N SER A 4 38.36 -38.07 -47.06
CA SER A 4 37.50 -38.83 -48.04
C SER A 4 37.07 -40.23 -47.58
N THR A 5 35.84 -40.74 -47.81
CA THR A 5 34.61 -40.31 -48.56
C THR A 5 33.35 -40.95 -47.90
N TYR A 6 32.06 -40.86 -48.26
CA TYR A 6 31.24 -40.61 -49.49
C TYR A 6 30.09 -39.59 -49.19
N LEU A 7 29.15 -39.12 -50.05
CA LEU A 7 28.17 -39.66 -51.03
C LEU A 7 27.01 -40.50 -50.41
N THR A 8 25.73 -40.39 -50.83
CA THR A 8 25.15 -39.91 -52.11
C THR A 8 23.73 -39.30 -51.94
N GLY A 9 23.20 -38.63 -52.98
CA GLY A 9 21.77 -38.28 -53.12
C GLY A 9 21.38 -38.08 -54.61
N LEU A 10 20.08 -38.10 -54.95
CA LEU A 10 19.59 -37.81 -56.31
C LEU A 10 18.14 -37.26 -56.31
N LEU A 11 17.69 -36.74 -57.45
CA LEU A 11 16.51 -35.87 -57.63
C LEU A 11 15.39 -36.48 -58.49
N LEU A 12 14.17 -35.93 -58.33
CA LEU A 12 13.06 -35.77 -59.29
C LEU A 12 12.62 -36.94 -60.21
N ALA A 13 11.33 -37.26 -60.13
CA ALA A 13 10.37 -37.11 -61.25
C ALA A 13 8.92 -37.12 -60.73
N ALA A 14 7.97 -36.58 -61.49
CA ALA A 14 6.53 -36.60 -61.18
C ALA A 14 5.71 -37.15 -62.35
N SER A 15 4.55 -37.76 -62.06
CA SER A 15 3.54 -38.14 -63.07
C SER A 15 2.13 -38.17 -62.45
N VAL A 16 1.08 -38.25 -63.28
CA VAL A 16 -0.23 -37.64 -63.00
C VAL A 16 -1.43 -38.57 -63.30
N CYS A 17 -2.46 -38.52 -62.43
CA CYS A 17 -3.81 -39.10 -62.61
C CYS A 17 -3.91 -40.67 -62.62
N ARG A 18 -5.08 -41.30 -62.37
CA ARG A 18 -6.45 -40.81 -62.08
C ARG A 18 -7.23 -41.81 -61.20
N VAL A 19 -8.12 -41.29 -60.34
CA VAL A 19 -9.37 -41.86 -59.76
C VAL A 19 -9.53 -43.40 -59.68
N GLY A 20 -9.71 -43.88 -58.44
CA GLY A 20 -10.50 -45.05 -58.09
C GLY A 20 -11.24 -44.76 -56.78
N SER A 21 -12.56 -44.87 -56.74
CA SER A 21 -13.40 -44.36 -55.65
C SER A 21 -14.08 -45.49 -54.87
N ASP A 22 -13.96 -45.46 -53.54
CA ASP A 22 -14.92 -46.08 -52.63
C ASP A 22 -15.06 -45.23 -51.36
N GLN A 23 -16.27 -45.18 -50.80
CA GLN A 23 -16.57 -44.48 -49.55
C GLN A 23 -16.84 -45.46 -48.43
N LEU A 24 -16.13 -45.31 -47.30
CA LEU A 24 -16.72 -45.59 -45.99
C LEU A 24 -16.71 -44.33 -45.13
N LEU A 25 -17.82 -44.09 -44.44
CA LEU A 25 -18.11 -42.86 -43.71
C LEU A 25 -17.42 -42.87 -42.34
N ALA A 26 -16.35 -42.08 -42.18
CA ALA A 26 -15.87 -41.67 -40.87
C ALA A 26 -16.71 -40.51 -40.34
N ALA A 27 -17.26 -40.64 -39.13
CA ALA A 27 -18.05 -39.57 -38.51
C ALA A 27 -17.17 -38.34 -38.19
N PRO A 28 -17.69 -37.10 -38.36
CA PRO A 28 -16.91 -35.90 -38.06
C PRO A 28 -16.67 -35.77 -36.56
N THR A 29 -15.41 -35.92 -36.14
CA THR A 29 -15.01 -35.60 -34.77
C THR A 29 -15.19 -34.10 -34.53
N ALA A 30 -15.95 -33.75 -33.48
CA ALA A 30 -16.25 -32.36 -33.17
C ALA A 30 -14.96 -31.61 -32.82
N ARG A 31 -14.59 -30.63 -33.65
CA ARG A 31 -13.47 -29.72 -33.38
C ARG A 31 -13.78 -28.99 -32.06
N PRO A 32 -12.89 -29.04 -31.04
CA PRO A 32 -13.12 -28.32 -29.80
C PRO A 32 -13.27 -26.82 -30.11
N ALA A 33 -14.30 -26.20 -29.54
CA ALA A 33 -14.55 -24.78 -29.75
C ALA A 33 -13.34 -23.99 -29.25
N ALA A 34 -12.80 -23.09 -30.08
CA ALA A 34 -11.72 -22.22 -29.68
C ALA A 34 -12.20 -21.34 -28.52
N ALA A 35 -11.63 -21.55 -27.33
CA ALA A 35 -11.92 -20.72 -26.17
C ALA A 35 -11.60 -19.27 -26.54
N LYS A 36 -12.61 -18.39 -26.47
CA LYS A 36 -12.38 -16.95 -26.63
C LYS A 36 -11.43 -16.53 -25.50
N ALA A 37 -10.22 -16.12 -25.86
CA ALA A 37 -9.30 -15.54 -24.89
C ALA A 37 -9.97 -14.31 -24.27
N THR A 38 -10.36 -14.43 -23.01
CA THR A 38 -10.83 -13.30 -22.22
C THR A 38 -9.68 -12.28 -22.21
N LYS A 39 -9.92 -11.06 -22.70
CA LYS A 39 -8.97 -9.98 -22.45
C LYS A 39 -8.84 -9.85 -20.94
N VAL A 40 -7.63 -10.05 -20.42
CA VAL A 40 -7.29 -9.58 -19.08
C VAL A 40 -7.24 -8.06 -19.17
N THR A 41 -8.40 -7.43 -19.00
CA THR A 41 -8.44 -6.03 -18.57
C THR A 41 -7.75 -5.96 -17.23
N GLN A 42 -6.69 -5.16 -17.16
CA GLN A 42 -5.94 -4.87 -15.95
C GLN A 42 -6.94 -4.47 -14.86
N ALA A 43 -7.05 -5.29 -13.82
CA ALA A 43 -8.15 -5.23 -12.87
C ALA A 43 -7.91 -4.10 -11.87
N THR A 44 -8.38 -2.90 -12.18
CA THR A 44 -8.48 -1.83 -11.21
C THR A 44 -9.43 -2.27 -10.09
N THR A 45 -8.92 -2.54 -8.89
CA THR A 45 -9.77 -2.72 -7.71
C THR A 45 -10.67 -1.50 -7.56
N ALA A 46 -11.97 -1.67 -7.76
CA ALA A 46 -12.91 -0.71 -7.23
C ALA A 46 -13.06 -0.98 -5.73
N VAL A 47 -13.24 0.07 -4.92
CA VAL A 47 -13.64 -0.13 -3.50
C VAL A 47 -14.97 -0.90 -3.41
N ALA A 48 -15.80 -0.85 -4.45
CA ALA A 48 -16.97 -1.71 -4.61
C ALA A 48 -16.65 -3.22 -4.62
N ASP A 49 -15.53 -3.65 -5.19
CA ASP A 49 -15.10 -5.05 -5.21
C ASP A 49 -14.64 -5.49 -3.81
N VAL A 50 -13.86 -4.66 -3.12
CA VAL A 50 -13.45 -4.89 -1.73
C VAL A 50 -14.66 -4.96 -0.80
N VAL A 51 -15.63 -4.05 -0.96
CA VAL A 51 -16.90 -4.05 -0.21
C VAL A 51 -17.75 -5.28 -0.56
N THR A 52 -17.72 -5.75 -1.81
CA THR A 52 -18.40 -6.99 -2.21
C THR A 52 -17.77 -8.21 -1.54
N ALA A 53 -16.43 -8.32 -1.54
CA ALA A 53 -15.71 -9.38 -0.83
C ALA A 53 -15.94 -9.32 0.68
N ALA A 54 -15.91 -8.13 1.29
CA ALA A 54 -16.17 -7.92 2.71
C ALA A 54 -17.59 -8.35 3.12
N ASN A 55 -18.60 -8.00 2.33
CA ASN A 55 -19.98 -8.44 2.57
C ASN A 55 -20.16 -9.96 2.35
N ALA A 56 -19.49 -10.54 1.34
CA ALA A 56 -19.48 -11.99 1.14
C ALA A 56 -18.83 -12.72 2.33
N PHE A 57 -17.75 -12.18 2.91
CA PHE A 57 -17.16 -12.71 4.14
C PHE A 57 -18.10 -12.59 5.34
N ILE A 58 -18.69 -11.41 5.59
CA ILE A 58 -19.68 -11.19 6.67
C ILE A 58 -20.83 -12.21 6.59
N ALA A 59 -21.34 -12.51 5.39
CA ALA A 59 -22.41 -13.48 5.18
C ALA A 59 -22.04 -14.93 5.55
N THR A 60 -20.75 -15.27 5.68
CA THR A 60 -20.30 -16.59 6.16
C THR A 60 -20.20 -16.70 7.69
N LEU A 61 -20.36 -15.58 8.42
CA LEU A 61 -20.06 -15.49 9.85
C LEU A 61 -21.32 -15.55 10.73
N SER A 62 -21.20 -16.18 11.89
CA SER A 62 -22.19 -16.06 12.97
C SER A 62 -22.23 -14.63 13.54
N THR A 63 -23.35 -14.24 14.17
CA THR A 63 -23.51 -12.90 14.77
C THR A 63 -22.39 -12.55 15.76
N THR A 64 -21.96 -13.51 16.58
CA THR A 64 -20.80 -13.35 17.48
C THR A 64 -19.52 -13.06 16.69
N GLN A 65 -19.23 -13.82 15.63
CA GLN A 65 -18.07 -13.57 14.78
C GLN A 65 -18.16 -12.21 14.08
N GLN A 66 -19.34 -11.79 13.60
CA GLN A 66 -19.55 -10.46 13.01
C GLN A 66 -19.27 -9.34 14.03
N SER A 67 -19.70 -9.50 15.29
CA SER A 67 -19.42 -8.53 16.37
C SER A 67 -17.94 -8.50 16.81
N THR A 68 -17.18 -9.56 16.55
CA THR A 68 -15.72 -9.58 16.73
C THR A 68 -15.01 -8.94 15.54
N LEU A 69 -15.45 -9.22 14.31
CA LEU A 69 -14.91 -8.66 13.06
C LEU A 69 -15.07 -7.14 12.98
N GLN A 70 -16.30 -6.65 13.20
CA GLN A 70 -16.64 -5.24 12.97
C GLN A 70 -16.54 -4.43 14.27
N GLN A 71 -15.51 -3.59 14.36
CA GLN A 71 -15.22 -2.72 15.50
C GLN A 71 -15.45 -1.24 15.16
N SER A 72 -15.47 -0.37 16.17
CA SER A 72 -15.59 1.08 15.94
C SER A 72 -14.31 1.67 15.34
N PHE A 73 -14.45 2.52 14.31
CA PHE A 73 -13.34 3.28 13.72
C PHE A 73 -12.90 4.41 14.65
N THR A 74 -11.83 4.18 15.44
CA THR A 74 -11.33 5.11 16.45
C THR A 74 -9.80 5.06 16.52
N ALA A 75 -9.17 6.14 16.97
CA ALA A 75 -7.72 6.22 17.18
C ALA A 75 -7.18 5.05 18.04
N THR A 76 -7.96 4.60 19.04
CA THR A 76 -7.62 3.46 19.91
C THR A 76 -7.67 2.11 19.19
N ASN A 77 -8.54 1.93 18.20
CA ASN A 77 -8.66 0.65 17.48
C ASN A 77 -7.73 0.57 16.27
N VAL A 78 -7.54 1.65 15.51
CA VAL A 78 -6.60 1.65 14.36
C VAL A 78 -5.15 1.37 14.78
N ALA A 79 -4.80 1.64 16.05
CA ALA A 79 -3.49 1.35 16.62
C ALA A 79 -3.32 -0.09 17.17
N LYS A 80 -4.34 -0.97 17.09
CA LYS A 80 -4.27 -2.36 17.62
C LYS A 80 -3.74 -3.34 16.59
N TRP A 81 -2.51 -3.10 16.17
CA TRP A 81 -1.68 -4.03 15.40
C TRP A 81 -0.30 -4.13 16.05
N SER A 82 0.40 -5.23 15.78
CA SER A 82 1.72 -5.56 16.31
C SER A 82 2.41 -6.52 15.35
N ASN A 83 3.74 -6.48 15.29
CA ASN A 83 4.58 -7.45 14.58
C ASN A 83 4.94 -8.68 15.43
N LEU A 84 4.75 -8.62 16.76
CA LEU A 84 5.19 -9.65 17.71
C LEU A 84 4.25 -10.87 17.73
N PRO A 85 4.70 -12.06 18.18
CA PRO A 85 3.85 -13.27 18.28
C PRO A 85 2.90 -13.24 19.50
N CYS A 86 2.29 -12.09 19.79
CA CYS A 86 1.43 -11.80 20.95
C CYS A 86 -0.04 -12.25 20.80
N GLY A 87 -0.39 -12.95 19.72
CA GLY A 87 -1.73 -13.48 19.47
C GLY A 87 -2.83 -12.40 19.48
N SER A 88 -3.93 -12.68 20.19
CA SER A 88 -5.09 -11.80 20.34
C SER A 88 -4.98 -10.74 21.44
N SER A 89 -3.91 -10.74 22.25
CA SER A 89 -3.72 -9.75 23.32
C SER A 89 -3.42 -8.34 22.80
N CYS A 90 -2.89 -8.26 21.58
CA CYS A 90 -2.37 -7.06 20.92
C CYS A 90 -3.10 -6.71 19.60
N ARG A 91 -4.04 -7.56 19.15
CA ARG A 91 -4.76 -7.45 17.88
C ARG A 91 -6.27 -7.47 18.10
N ILE A 92 -7.03 -6.98 17.12
CA ILE A 92 -8.49 -7.05 17.07
C ILE A 92 -8.98 -7.83 15.85
N GLY A 93 -10.26 -8.17 15.84
CA GLY A 93 -10.86 -8.96 14.77
C GLY A 93 -10.75 -10.47 14.98
N LEU A 94 -10.96 -11.22 13.90
CA LEU A 94 -11.03 -12.68 13.89
C LEU A 94 -9.68 -13.30 13.52
N GLN A 95 -9.15 -14.18 14.37
CA GLN A 95 -7.97 -15.00 14.03
C GLN A 95 -8.35 -16.07 13.00
N LEU A 96 -7.59 -16.24 11.92
CA LEU A 96 -7.91 -17.18 10.83
C LEU A 96 -8.09 -18.63 11.33
N SER A 97 -7.30 -19.10 12.29
CA SER A 97 -7.45 -20.44 12.88
C SER A 97 -8.73 -20.63 13.72
N SER A 98 -9.48 -19.57 14.02
CA SER A 98 -10.82 -19.64 14.63
C SER A 98 -11.96 -19.74 13.60
N LEU A 99 -11.62 -19.67 12.31
CA LEU A 99 -12.56 -19.68 11.19
C LEU A 99 -12.58 -21.03 10.48
N THR A 100 -13.74 -21.41 9.94
CA THR A 100 -13.83 -22.57 9.04
C THR A 100 -13.07 -22.31 7.74
N THR A 101 -12.69 -23.36 6.99
CA THR A 101 -11.96 -23.19 5.71
C THR A 101 -12.66 -22.23 4.74
N ALA A 102 -14.00 -22.30 4.64
CA ALA A 102 -14.78 -21.38 3.80
C ALA A 102 -14.72 -19.92 4.30
N GLN A 103 -14.78 -19.73 5.63
CA GLN A 103 -14.62 -18.41 6.25
C GLN A 103 -13.19 -17.87 6.06
N GLN A 104 -12.15 -18.71 6.12
CA GLN A 104 -10.75 -18.33 5.84
C GLN A 104 -10.55 -17.92 4.38
N THR A 105 -11.09 -18.69 3.42
CA THR A 105 -11.05 -18.34 1.99
C THR A 105 -11.76 -17.01 1.74
N ALA A 106 -12.94 -16.79 2.34
CA ALA A 106 -13.67 -15.53 2.20
C ALA A 106 -12.92 -14.34 2.84
N ALA A 107 -12.30 -14.52 4.02
CA ALA A 107 -11.47 -13.50 4.66
C ALA A 107 -10.28 -13.09 3.79
N LEU A 108 -9.53 -14.07 3.27
CA LEU A 108 -8.36 -13.83 2.41
C LEU A 108 -8.75 -13.20 1.06
N ALA A 109 -9.95 -13.49 0.54
CA ALA A 109 -10.47 -12.82 -0.65
C ALA A 109 -10.70 -11.30 -0.43
N VAL A 110 -10.99 -10.85 0.80
CA VAL A 110 -11.06 -9.41 1.11
C VAL A 110 -9.66 -8.78 1.04
N VAL A 111 -8.64 -9.47 1.57
CA VAL A 111 -7.25 -9.00 1.52
C VAL A 111 -6.75 -8.96 0.07
N GLN A 112 -7.03 -10.02 -0.71
CA GLN A 112 -6.69 -10.10 -2.13
C GLN A 112 -7.38 -9.02 -2.97
N ALA A 113 -8.63 -8.66 -2.66
CA ALA A 113 -9.31 -7.56 -3.34
C ALA A 113 -8.69 -6.21 -2.98
N ALA A 114 -8.23 -6.02 -1.74
CA ALA A 114 -7.77 -4.73 -1.22
C ALA A 114 -6.29 -4.38 -1.51
N THR A 115 -5.49 -5.32 -2.01
CA THR A 115 -4.03 -5.18 -2.17
C THR A 115 -3.59 -5.35 -3.63
N GLY A 116 -2.36 -4.95 -3.93
CA GLY A 116 -1.83 -4.91 -5.29
C GLY A 116 -1.70 -6.30 -5.95
N THR A 117 -1.71 -6.29 -7.29
CA THR A 117 -1.65 -7.49 -8.13
C THR A 117 -0.27 -7.76 -8.72
N THR A 118 0.71 -6.92 -8.40
CA THR A 118 2.10 -7.05 -8.86
C THR A 118 2.72 -8.35 -8.34
N ALA A 119 3.46 -9.07 -9.19
CA ALA A 119 4.10 -10.32 -8.79
C ALA A 119 5.18 -10.08 -7.72
N ASN A 120 5.25 -10.98 -6.73
CA ASN A 120 5.99 -10.89 -5.46
C ASN A 120 5.41 -9.94 -4.41
N GLU A 121 4.70 -8.88 -4.80
CA GLU A 121 4.21 -7.81 -3.94
C GLU A 121 2.75 -8.05 -3.43
N GLY A 122 2.23 -7.19 -2.56
CA GLY A 122 0.79 -7.09 -2.25
C GLY A 122 0.20 -8.38 -1.67
N TYR A 123 -0.87 -8.89 -2.28
CA TYR A 123 -1.44 -10.17 -1.83
C TYR A 123 -0.45 -11.33 -1.97
N ASN A 124 0.51 -11.25 -2.90
CA ASN A 124 1.53 -12.29 -3.02
C ASN A 124 2.51 -12.24 -1.84
N GLU A 125 3.05 -11.07 -1.49
CA GLU A 125 3.99 -10.97 -0.37
C GLU A 125 3.33 -11.33 0.97
N ILE A 126 2.11 -10.85 1.21
CA ILE A 126 1.31 -11.21 2.39
C ILE A 126 1.21 -12.74 2.55
N GLN A 127 1.06 -13.46 1.44
CA GLN A 127 1.03 -14.93 1.44
C GLN A 127 2.43 -15.54 1.64
N GLN A 128 3.49 -14.93 1.11
CA GLN A 128 4.88 -15.31 1.36
C GLN A 128 5.28 -15.15 2.84
N ILE A 129 4.92 -14.04 3.51
CA ILE A 129 5.17 -13.80 4.93
C ILE A 129 4.37 -14.79 5.80
N ARG A 130 3.09 -15.03 5.49
CA ARG A 130 2.29 -16.09 6.15
C ARG A 130 2.92 -17.47 6.03
N ALA A 131 3.57 -17.79 4.90
CA ALA A 131 4.26 -19.06 4.72
C ALA A 131 5.59 -19.15 5.51
N ALA A 132 6.22 -18.01 5.81
CA ALA A 132 7.41 -17.95 6.66
C ALA A 132 7.07 -18.35 8.10
N ASP A 133 5.92 -17.95 8.63
CA ASP A 133 5.47 -18.37 9.96
C ASP A 133 5.21 -19.88 10.07
N ASP A 134 4.62 -20.51 9.04
CA ASP A 134 4.47 -21.97 9.01
C ASP A 134 5.84 -22.68 8.89
N TYR A 135 6.84 -22.03 8.29
CA TYR A 135 8.22 -22.53 8.27
C TYR A 135 8.92 -22.35 9.63
N LEU A 136 8.76 -21.22 10.32
CA LEU A 136 9.27 -20.97 11.67
C LEU A 136 8.68 -21.96 12.68
N ALA A 137 7.37 -22.23 12.59
CA ALA A 137 6.68 -23.22 13.42
C ALA A 137 7.33 -24.62 13.30
N ALA A 138 7.62 -25.05 12.07
CA ALA A 138 8.25 -26.34 11.78
C ALA A 138 9.73 -26.42 12.16
N ASN A 139 10.44 -25.28 12.25
CA ASN A 139 11.89 -25.21 12.46
C ASN A 139 12.29 -24.64 13.85
N GLY A 140 11.43 -24.80 14.85
CA GLY A 140 11.77 -24.56 16.26
C GLY A 140 11.20 -23.28 16.89
N GLY A 141 10.43 -22.49 16.15
CA GLY A 141 9.64 -21.39 16.72
C GLY A 141 8.46 -21.88 17.58
N GLY A 142 7.87 -23.03 17.24
CA GLY A 142 6.74 -23.60 17.95
C GLY A 142 5.40 -22.88 17.67
N SER A 143 4.41 -23.09 18.53
CA SER A 143 3.00 -22.73 18.27
C SER A 143 2.66 -21.23 18.31
N GLY A 144 3.64 -20.35 18.56
CA GLY A 144 3.46 -18.89 18.42
C GLY A 144 3.40 -18.43 16.96
N TYR A 145 3.91 -19.25 16.04
CA TYR A 145 4.00 -18.97 14.61
C TYR A 145 3.03 -19.87 13.85
N SER A 146 2.23 -19.30 12.95
CA SER A 146 1.53 -20.02 11.86
C SER A 146 0.82 -19.01 10.96
N SER A 147 0.64 -19.36 9.69
CA SER A 147 -0.28 -18.70 8.77
C SER A 147 -1.73 -18.59 9.29
N GLY A 148 -2.13 -19.46 10.24
CA GLY A 148 -3.42 -19.41 10.93
C GLY A 148 -3.51 -18.35 12.05
N THR A 149 -2.39 -17.79 12.52
CA THR A 149 -2.32 -16.83 13.64
C THR A 149 -2.44 -15.36 13.17
N TYR A 150 -3.02 -15.16 11.99
CA TYR A 150 -3.29 -13.86 11.39
C TYR A 150 -4.73 -13.44 11.70
N PHE A 151 -4.96 -12.14 11.81
CA PHE A 151 -6.21 -11.52 12.25
C PHE A 151 -6.79 -10.64 11.15
N ILE A 152 -8.12 -10.62 11.01
CA ILE A 152 -8.86 -9.71 10.14
C ILE A 152 -9.91 -8.91 10.94
N ALA A 153 -9.85 -7.58 10.83
CA ALA A 153 -10.81 -6.66 11.45
C ALA A 153 -11.33 -5.64 10.42
N PHE A 154 -12.62 -5.27 10.56
CA PHE A 154 -13.21 -4.12 9.87
C PHE A 154 -13.48 -3.03 10.91
N LEU A 155 -12.91 -1.84 10.73
CA LEU A 155 -13.13 -0.71 11.63
C LEU A 155 -14.09 0.26 10.95
N GLY A 156 -15.33 0.35 11.45
CA GLY A 156 -16.46 0.89 10.70
C GLY A 156 -17.11 -0.18 9.80
N THR A 157 -18.22 0.18 9.16
CA THR A 157 -18.99 -0.74 8.30
C THR A 157 -18.47 -0.68 6.86
N PRO A 158 -18.16 -1.82 6.20
CA PRO A 158 -17.77 -1.86 4.80
C PRO A 158 -18.79 -1.17 3.89
N SER A 159 -18.35 -0.09 3.21
CA SER A 159 -19.21 0.79 2.44
C SER A 159 -18.46 1.46 1.29
N THR A 160 -19.18 1.78 0.21
CA THR A 160 -18.70 2.63 -0.89
C THR A 160 -18.96 4.12 -0.64
N THR A 161 -19.63 4.49 0.46
CA THR A 161 -19.90 5.89 0.83
C THR A 161 -19.35 6.26 2.21
N GLY A 162 -19.49 5.38 3.20
CA GLY A 162 -18.93 5.58 4.54
C GLY A 162 -17.42 5.39 4.62
N THR A 163 -16.79 6.00 5.64
CA THR A 163 -15.39 5.75 5.98
C THR A 163 -15.26 4.47 6.81
N TRP A 164 -14.34 3.59 6.42
CA TRP A 164 -14.03 2.35 7.14
C TRP A 164 -12.59 1.89 6.86
N MET A 165 -12.08 0.92 7.62
CA MET A 165 -10.74 0.37 7.44
C MET A 165 -10.74 -1.15 7.46
N LEU A 166 -9.99 -1.76 6.54
CA LEU A 166 -9.51 -3.14 6.64
C LEU A 166 -8.21 -3.13 7.46
N GLN A 167 -8.17 -3.93 8.52
CA GLN A 167 -6.91 -4.36 9.12
C GLN A 167 -6.71 -5.85 8.87
N PHE A 168 -5.53 -6.21 8.37
CA PHE A 168 -5.07 -7.60 8.29
C PHE A 168 -3.64 -7.69 8.81
N GLY A 169 -3.33 -8.67 9.66
CA GLY A 169 -1.97 -8.79 10.21
C GLY A 169 -1.76 -9.98 11.14
N GLY A 170 -0.49 -10.30 11.38
CA GLY A 170 -0.05 -11.44 12.17
C GLY A 170 1.33 -11.17 12.76
N HIS A 171 2.08 -12.22 13.09
CA HIS A 171 3.51 -12.06 13.32
C HIS A 171 4.16 -11.52 12.03
N HIS A 172 5.14 -10.62 12.16
CA HIS A 172 5.79 -9.93 11.04
C HIS A 172 4.89 -9.18 10.02
N LEU A 173 3.58 -9.00 10.24
CA LEU A 173 2.72 -8.31 9.26
C LEU A 173 1.67 -7.41 9.91
N ALA A 174 1.54 -6.19 9.40
CA ALA A 174 0.33 -5.38 9.55
C ALA A 174 0.03 -4.61 8.24
N THR A 175 -1.17 -4.76 7.72
CA THR A 175 -1.71 -4.08 6.54
C THR A 175 -2.96 -3.31 6.96
N ASN A 176 -2.91 -1.97 6.91
CA ASN A 176 -3.98 -1.08 7.38
C ASN A 176 -4.48 -0.20 6.22
N ILE A 177 -5.61 -0.56 5.60
CA ILE A 177 -6.13 0.12 4.40
C ILE A 177 -7.45 0.81 4.73
N THR A 178 -7.51 2.12 4.53
CA THR A 178 -8.63 2.99 4.91
C THR A 178 -9.38 3.48 3.68
N PHE A 179 -10.67 3.20 3.61
CA PHE A 179 -11.57 3.55 2.52
C PHE A 179 -12.51 4.69 2.95
N GLY A 180 -12.97 5.49 1.99
CA GLY A 180 -14.01 6.49 2.20
C GLY A 180 -14.46 7.11 0.88
N ASN A 181 -15.76 7.41 0.73
CA ASN A 181 -16.35 7.94 -0.51
C ASN A 181 -15.95 7.17 -1.80
N GLY A 182 -15.80 5.84 -1.69
CA GLY A 182 -15.55 4.96 -2.84
C GLY A 182 -14.10 4.90 -3.31
N VAL A 183 -13.15 5.51 -2.59
CA VAL A 183 -11.71 5.47 -2.87
C VAL A 183 -10.90 5.01 -1.65
N VAL A 184 -9.67 4.54 -1.87
CA VAL A 184 -8.69 4.39 -0.80
C VAL A 184 -8.21 5.79 -0.38
N THR A 185 -8.36 6.08 0.90
CA THR A 185 -7.94 7.34 1.53
C THR A 185 -6.55 7.25 2.15
N GLY A 186 -6.08 6.02 2.39
CA GLY A 186 -4.73 5.69 2.86
C GLY A 186 -4.48 4.19 2.90
N ALA A 187 -3.27 3.76 2.57
CA ALA A 187 -2.84 2.35 2.54
C ALA A 187 -1.85 1.99 3.67
N THR A 188 -1.69 2.89 4.64
CA THR A 188 -0.63 2.85 5.65
C THR A 188 -1.18 3.11 7.06
N PRO A 189 -0.46 2.75 8.14
CA PRO A 189 0.86 2.10 8.17
C PRO A 189 0.81 0.65 7.65
N LYS A 190 1.80 0.28 6.84
CA LYS A 190 2.09 -1.12 6.50
C LYS A 190 3.42 -1.51 7.15
N PHE A 191 3.43 -2.58 7.95
CA PHE A 191 4.63 -3.15 8.57
C PHE A 191 4.84 -4.56 8.04
N GLU A 192 6.10 -4.90 7.75
CA GLU A 192 6.51 -6.22 7.26
C GLU A 192 7.81 -6.70 7.88
N GLY A 193 8.00 -8.02 7.86
CA GLY A 193 9.24 -8.66 8.23
C GLY A 193 9.30 -10.09 7.74
N VAL A 194 10.48 -10.68 7.79
CA VAL A 194 10.65 -12.10 7.52
C VAL A 194 11.84 -12.67 8.28
N GLU A 195 11.61 -13.83 8.89
CA GLU A 195 12.63 -14.75 9.34
C GLU A 195 12.28 -16.16 8.82
N PRO A 196 13.20 -16.91 8.18
CA PRO A 196 14.47 -16.46 7.61
C PRO A 196 14.26 -15.71 6.28
N LEU A 197 15.28 -15.01 5.80
CA LEU A 197 15.23 -14.19 4.57
C LEU A 197 14.77 -14.95 3.31
N SER A 198 15.03 -16.25 3.24
CA SER A 198 14.47 -17.16 2.25
C SER A 198 14.39 -18.58 2.81
N PHE A 199 13.40 -19.33 2.37
CA PHE A 199 13.14 -20.71 2.79
C PHE A 199 12.49 -21.50 1.65
N THR A 200 12.43 -22.83 1.81
CA THR A 200 11.66 -23.72 0.94
C THR A 200 10.45 -24.26 1.72
N THR A 201 9.26 -24.21 1.13
CA THR A 201 8.02 -24.62 1.78
C THR A 201 8.00 -26.12 2.11
N ALA A 202 7.85 -26.43 3.40
CA ALA A 202 7.79 -27.82 3.89
C ALA A 202 6.38 -28.45 3.77
N ASN A 203 5.35 -27.63 3.57
CA ASN A 203 3.95 -28.03 3.42
C ASN A 203 3.33 -27.41 2.16
N ALA A 204 2.06 -27.75 1.88
CA ALA A 204 1.30 -27.24 0.74
C ALA A 204 0.16 -26.26 1.16
N THR A 205 0.28 -25.60 2.31
CA THR A 205 -0.82 -24.80 2.91
C THR A 205 -1.10 -23.50 2.16
N ILE A 206 -0.08 -22.90 1.54
CA ILE A 206 -0.19 -21.61 0.82
C ILE A 206 0.39 -21.72 -0.59
N PHE A 207 1.63 -22.19 -0.70
CA PHE A 207 2.29 -22.54 -1.96
C PHE A 207 2.54 -24.04 -2.00
N PRO A 208 2.75 -24.66 -3.18
CA PRO A 208 3.15 -26.07 -3.27
C PRO A 208 4.39 -26.36 -2.42
N ALA A 209 4.46 -27.54 -1.82
CA ALA A 209 5.67 -27.97 -1.09
C ALA A 209 6.87 -28.05 -2.04
N GLY A 210 8.05 -27.58 -1.59
CA GLY A 210 9.24 -27.45 -2.43
C GLY A 210 9.34 -26.10 -3.17
N THR A 211 8.44 -25.15 -2.94
CA THR A 211 8.54 -23.78 -3.48
C THR A 211 9.56 -22.99 -2.67
N THR A 212 10.54 -22.36 -3.32
CA THR A 212 11.43 -21.39 -2.68
C THR A 212 10.73 -20.03 -2.59
N VAL A 213 10.77 -19.42 -1.41
CA VAL A 213 10.06 -18.19 -1.04
C VAL A 213 11.06 -17.22 -0.43
N ALA A 214 10.91 -15.92 -0.72
CA ALA A 214 11.78 -14.85 -0.24
C ALA A 214 11.01 -13.52 -0.28
N PRO A 215 10.18 -13.21 0.75
CA PRO A 215 9.19 -12.13 0.67
C PRO A 215 9.88 -10.77 0.50
N LEU A 216 10.61 -10.29 1.52
CA LEU A 216 11.26 -8.97 1.53
C LEU A 216 12.54 -8.89 0.64
N SER A 217 12.53 -9.52 -0.54
CA SER A 217 13.67 -9.58 -1.48
C SER A 217 13.65 -8.48 -2.55
N SER A 218 12.49 -7.94 -2.89
CA SER A 218 12.33 -6.75 -3.75
C SER A 218 12.91 -5.51 -3.05
N GLU A 219 12.52 -5.34 -1.79
CA GLU A 219 12.81 -4.30 -0.79
C GLU A 219 14.32 -4.17 -0.59
N ALA A 220 14.94 -5.28 -0.18
CA ALA A 220 16.37 -5.36 0.11
C ALA A 220 17.19 -5.05 -1.15
N SER A 221 16.78 -5.57 -2.31
CA SER A 221 17.45 -5.34 -3.59
C SER A 221 17.34 -3.89 -4.05
N ALA A 222 16.15 -3.29 -3.95
CA ALA A 222 15.90 -1.91 -4.36
C ALA A 222 16.60 -0.89 -3.44
N MET A 223 16.53 -1.08 -2.12
CA MET A 223 17.27 -0.27 -1.14
C MET A 223 18.78 -0.39 -1.34
N LEU A 224 19.30 -1.60 -1.61
CA LEU A 224 20.73 -1.81 -1.86
C LEU A 224 21.19 -1.17 -3.17
N ALA A 225 20.36 -1.21 -4.21
CA ALA A 225 20.60 -0.50 -5.46
C ALA A 225 20.62 1.03 -5.27
N MET A 226 19.67 1.58 -4.51
CA MET A 226 19.64 3.00 -4.13
C MET A 226 20.91 3.41 -3.37
N LEU A 227 21.30 2.68 -2.33
CA LEU A 227 22.52 2.98 -1.57
C LEU A 227 23.76 2.86 -2.45
N ASN A 228 23.86 1.84 -3.31
CA ASN A 228 25.01 1.66 -4.21
C ASN A 228 25.04 2.62 -5.40
N GLY A 229 23.93 3.28 -5.73
CA GLY A 229 23.90 4.43 -6.64
C GLY A 229 24.56 5.68 -6.07
N LEU A 230 24.75 5.80 -4.75
CA LEU A 230 25.40 6.94 -4.11
C LEU A 230 26.93 6.87 -4.23
N THR A 231 27.55 7.99 -4.62
CA THR A 231 29.01 8.16 -4.57
C THR A 231 29.53 8.12 -3.14
N THR A 232 30.84 7.90 -2.94
CA THR A 232 31.46 7.86 -1.60
C THR A 232 31.11 9.07 -0.74
N THR A 233 31.18 10.29 -1.29
CA THR A 233 30.82 11.53 -0.58
C THR A 233 29.33 11.58 -0.21
N GLN A 234 28.46 11.10 -1.11
CA GLN A 234 27.02 11.02 -0.85
C GLN A 234 26.68 9.94 0.20
N LYS A 235 27.38 8.79 0.20
CA LYS A 235 27.30 7.79 1.28
C LYS A 235 27.74 8.38 2.62
N THR A 236 28.84 9.15 2.67
CA THR A 236 29.26 9.86 3.90
C THR A 236 28.19 10.85 4.39
N ALA A 237 27.53 11.58 3.48
CA ALA A 237 26.45 12.52 3.84
C ALA A 237 25.13 11.82 4.25
N ALA A 238 24.86 10.62 3.72
CA ALA A 238 23.69 9.81 4.07
C ALA A 238 23.87 9.01 5.39
N LYS A 239 25.11 8.77 5.81
CA LYS A 239 25.39 7.90 6.95
C LYS A 239 25.08 8.58 8.30
N LEU A 240 24.25 7.92 9.09
CA LEU A 240 23.88 8.31 10.44
C LEU A 240 24.96 7.91 11.46
N THR A 241 25.08 8.70 12.52
CA THR A 241 25.93 8.41 13.69
C THR A 241 25.27 7.46 14.69
N GLN A 242 23.94 7.46 14.75
CA GLN A 242 23.15 6.53 15.55
C GLN A 242 22.93 5.20 14.81
N THR A 243 22.84 4.12 15.58
CA THR A 243 22.35 2.81 15.14
C THR A 243 20.86 2.64 15.48
N PHE A 244 20.23 1.63 14.88
CA PHE A 244 18.85 1.24 15.15
C PHE A 244 18.83 -0.25 15.45
N ASN A 245 17.94 -0.68 16.34
CA ASN A 245 17.69 -2.10 16.60
C ASN A 245 16.34 -2.56 16.04
N ASP A 246 15.44 -1.65 15.68
CA ASP A 246 14.16 -1.88 15.01
C ASP A 246 13.76 -0.61 14.23
N VAL A 247 12.64 -0.64 13.51
CA VAL A 247 12.05 0.53 12.84
C VAL A 247 11.59 1.57 13.86
N LEU A 248 11.83 2.86 13.58
CA LEU A 248 11.51 3.93 14.51
C LEU A 248 10.00 4.14 14.67
N LEU A 249 9.21 4.01 13.60
CA LEU A 249 7.76 4.27 13.62
C LEU A 249 6.89 3.02 13.70
N GLY A 250 7.36 1.99 14.41
CA GLY A 250 6.63 0.75 14.70
C GLY A 250 5.28 0.93 15.44
N PRO A 251 4.60 -0.19 15.81
CA PRO A 251 3.19 -0.19 16.19
C PRO A 251 2.82 0.78 17.32
N ASN A 252 3.57 0.77 18.41
CA ASN A 252 3.30 1.61 19.59
C ASN A 252 4.54 1.74 20.49
N THR A 253 4.46 2.66 21.46
CA THR A 253 5.55 2.97 22.41
C THR A 253 5.80 1.90 23.46
N THR A 254 4.85 1.00 23.71
CA THR A 254 5.06 -0.18 24.58
C THR A 254 5.85 -1.29 23.89
N GLU A 255 5.88 -1.29 22.55
CA GLU A 255 6.71 -2.18 21.71
C GLU A 255 7.96 -1.46 21.18
N GLY A 256 8.31 -0.29 21.74
CA GLY A 256 9.54 0.46 21.42
C GLY A 256 9.45 1.39 20.20
N GLY A 257 8.35 1.36 19.44
CA GLY A 257 8.11 2.26 18.30
C GLY A 257 7.62 3.65 18.71
N SER A 258 7.65 4.60 17.78
CA SER A 258 7.12 5.96 17.95
C SER A 258 5.89 6.18 17.08
N THR A 259 4.86 6.81 17.64
CA THR A 259 3.70 7.32 16.88
C THR A 259 3.96 8.69 16.24
N THR A 260 5.10 9.31 16.54
CA THR A 260 5.47 10.66 16.10
C THR A 260 6.67 10.61 15.15
N PHE A 261 6.46 11.03 13.90
CA PHE A 261 7.53 11.22 12.93
C PHE A 261 8.53 12.29 13.41
N PRO A 262 9.85 12.09 13.26
CA PRO A 262 10.84 13.14 13.47
C PRO A 262 10.54 14.42 12.66
N ALA A 263 10.69 15.56 13.33
CA ALA A 263 10.58 16.89 12.74
C ALA A 263 11.83 17.29 11.95
N THR A 264 13.02 16.88 12.42
CA THR A 264 14.30 17.13 11.75
C THR A 264 14.61 15.99 10.78
N LYS A 265 14.73 16.31 9.49
CA LYS A 265 15.24 15.39 8.48
C LYS A 265 16.75 15.28 8.55
N VAL A 266 17.28 14.09 8.25
CA VAL A 266 18.71 13.76 8.35
C VAL A 266 19.14 12.87 7.18
N GLY A 267 20.43 12.86 6.88
CA GLY A 267 20.99 12.20 5.69
C GLY A 267 21.05 13.13 4.47
N ILE A 268 21.12 12.56 3.27
CA ILE A 268 21.27 13.31 2.02
C ILE A 268 19.92 13.68 1.39
N ALA A 269 19.74 14.95 1.03
CA ALA A 269 18.54 15.44 0.35
C ALA A 269 18.53 15.06 -1.13
N GLY A 270 17.39 14.60 -1.65
CA GLY A 270 17.23 14.18 -3.05
C GLY A 270 17.48 15.29 -4.09
N SER A 271 17.41 16.55 -3.69
CA SER A 271 17.85 17.72 -4.51
C SER A 271 19.35 17.76 -4.79
N THR A 272 20.16 16.96 -4.08
CA THR A 272 21.61 16.81 -4.30
C THR A 272 21.98 15.50 -5.03
N LEU A 273 20.97 14.76 -5.48
CA LEU A 273 21.12 13.53 -6.26
C LEU A 273 20.96 13.81 -7.76
N THR A 274 21.63 13.03 -8.61
CA THR A 274 21.40 13.05 -10.07
C THR A 274 20.03 12.43 -10.40
N THR A 275 19.49 12.68 -11.60
CA THR A 275 18.22 12.08 -12.04
C THR A 275 18.24 10.55 -11.94
N ALA A 276 19.34 9.89 -12.34
CA ALA A 276 19.48 8.44 -12.21
C ALA A 276 19.49 7.95 -10.74
N GLN A 277 20.05 8.75 -9.81
CA GLN A 277 19.98 8.47 -8.37
C GLN A 277 18.57 8.73 -7.81
N GLN A 278 17.85 9.75 -8.31
CA GLN A 278 16.45 10.01 -7.96
C GLN A 278 15.51 8.90 -8.47
N ASP A 279 15.75 8.35 -9.65
CA ASP A 279 15.00 7.21 -10.17
C ASP A 279 15.27 5.93 -9.36
N LEU A 280 16.50 5.73 -8.86
CA LEU A 280 16.80 4.67 -7.88
C LEU A 280 16.09 4.89 -6.53
N VAL A 281 15.94 6.14 -6.07
CA VAL A 281 15.14 6.46 -4.88
C VAL A 281 13.65 6.13 -5.09
N VAL A 282 13.10 6.36 -6.28
CA VAL A 282 11.72 5.94 -6.62
C VAL A 282 11.63 4.42 -6.66
N ALA A 283 12.60 3.72 -7.29
CA ALA A 283 12.64 2.27 -7.29
C ALA A 283 12.72 1.67 -5.88
N ALA A 284 13.40 2.34 -4.95
CA ALA A 284 13.44 1.97 -3.52
C ALA A 284 12.22 2.43 -2.71
N MET A 285 11.23 3.08 -3.33
CA MET A 285 9.87 3.21 -2.77
C MET A 285 8.90 2.21 -3.38
N THR A 286 9.16 1.77 -4.61
CA THR A 286 8.20 1.04 -5.45
C THR A 286 7.58 -0.19 -4.78
N PRO A 287 8.34 -1.14 -4.18
CA PRO A 287 7.78 -2.41 -3.68
C PRO A 287 6.65 -2.22 -2.65
N TRP A 288 6.97 -1.60 -1.50
CA TRP A 288 6.02 -1.20 -0.46
C TRP A 288 4.76 -0.47 -0.96
N VAL A 289 4.88 0.30 -2.05
CA VAL A 289 3.75 1.08 -2.58
C VAL A 289 2.92 0.25 -3.57
N GLN A 290 3.52 -0.76 -4.23
CA GLN A 290 2.82 -1.76 -5.04
C GLN A 290 2.03 -2.79 -4.21
N ASP A 291 2.08 -2.69 -2.88
CA ASP A 291 1.20 -3.40 -1.97
C ASP A 291 -0.23 -2.87 -1.90
N ALA A 292 -0.38 -1.56 -2.06
CA ALA A 292 -1.68 -0.96 -2.25
C ALA A 292 -2.26 -1.46 -3.58
N ASP A 293 -3.58 -1.35 -3.76
CA ASP A 293 -4.18 -1.65 -5.06
C ASP A 293 -3.47 -0.88 -6.19
N ASP A 294 -3.40 -1.46 -7.39
CA ASP A 294 -2.57 -0.96 -8.48
C ASP A 294 -2.84 0.51 -8.87
N VAL A 295 -4.06 1.01 -8.62
CA VAL A 295 -4.44 2.41 -8.88
C VAL A 295 -3.91 3.33 -7.79
N THR A 296 -4.11 2.98 -6.52
CA THR A 296 -3.55 3.70 -5.37
C THR A 296 -2.02 3.69 -5.39
N ALA A 297 -1.41 2.54 -5.72
CA ALA A 297 0.03 2.38 -5.86
C ALA A 297 0.61 3.36 -6.90
N ALA A 298 0.04 3.38 -8.11
CA ALA A 298 0.44 4.28 -9.17
C ALA A 298 0.23 5.76 -8.80
N ALA A 299 -0.87 6.10 -8.12
CA ALA A 299 -1.14 7.47 -7.66
C ALA A 299 -0.12 7.93 -6.60
N LEU A 300 0.21 7.08 -5.63
CA LEU A 300 1.14 7.40 -4.55
C LEU A 300 2.58 7.50 -5.05
N LEU A 301 3.07 6.59 -5.91
CA LEU A 301 4.42 6.70 -6.48
C LEU A 301 4.59 7.96 -7.34
N ASN A 302 3.61 8.30 -8.18
CA ASN A 302 3.64 9.55 -8.93
C ASN A 302 3.65 10.78 -8.00
N TYR A 303 2.85 10.77 -6.94
CA TYR A 303 2.83 11.85 -5.95
C TYR A 303 4.17 11.98 -5.19
N TYR A 304 4.74 10.88 -4.69
CA TYR A 304 6.05 10.87 -4.02
C TYR A 304 7.18 11.31 -4.96
N LYS A 305 7.11 10.97 -6.26
CA LYS A 305 8.08 11.44 -7.27
C LYS A 305 8.12 12.96 -7.41
N THR A 306 7.02 13.68 -7.17
CA THR A 306 7.04 15.16 -7.15
C THR A 306 7.83 15.74 -5.97
N GLN A 307 7.99 14.98 -4.89
CA GLN A 307 8.54 15.47 -3.62
C GLN A 307 10.05 15.25 -3.46
N LEU A 308 10.68 14.49 -4.37
CA LEU A 308 12.05 13.96 -4.22
C LEU A 308 13.11 15.00 -3.84
N ALA A 309 13.01 16.24 -4.33
CA ALA A 309 13.92 17.33 -3.96
C ALA A 309 13.99 17.59 -2.44
N THR A 310 12.95 17.21 -1.71
CA THR A 310 12.78 17.37 -0.24
C THR A 310 12.63 16.03 0.50
N THR A 311 12.85 14.91 -0.19
CA THR A 311 12.99 13.57 0.40
C THR A 311 14.44 13.34 0.78
N TYR A 312 14.67 12.79 1.97
CA TYR A 312 16.02 12.54 2.49
C TYR A 312 16.30 11.04 2.56
N ILE A 313 17.51 10.64 2.20
CA ILE A 313 17.99 9.25 2.26
C ILE A 313 19.02 9.15 3.38
N SER A 314 18.84 8.22 4.30
CA SER A 314 19.74 8.02 5.43
C SER A 314 19.97 6.54 5.71
N TYR A 315 21.15 6.16 6.24
CA TYR A 315 21.44 4.77 6.58
C TYR A 315 22.41 4.64 7.76
N ALA A 316 22.38 3.51 8.46
CA ALA A 316 23.31 3.15 9.53
C ALA A 316 23.98 1.78 9.25
N GLY A 317 24.95 1.41 10.08
CA GLY A 317 25.68 0.15 9.95
C GLY A 317 26.63 0.12 8.74
N THR A 318 26.70 -1.02 8.08
CA THR A 318 27.50 -1.30 6.88
C THR A 318 26.86 -0.71 5.62
N GLY A 319 25.53 -0.71 5.54
CA GLY A 319 24.76 -0.34 4.34
C GLY A 319 24.63 -1.45 3.29
N ASN A 320 24.84 -2.71 3.67
CA ASN A 320 24.70 -3.87 2.77
C ASN A 320 23.56 -4.84 3.15
N PHE A 321 22.89 -4.59 4.28
CA PHE A 321 21.82 -5.44 4.84
C PHE A 321 22.28 -6.87 5.15
N THR A 322 23.45 -6.98 5.80
CA THR A 322 24.12 -8.24 6.16
C THR A 322 24.41 -8.36 7.65
N THR A 323 24.07 -7.36 8.46
CA THR A 323 24.46 -7.30 9.88
C THR A 323 23.38 -6.64 10.73
N ASN A 324 23.14 -7.16 11.94
CA ASN A 324 22.20 -6.59 12.90
C ASN A 324 22.49 -5.08 13.11
N GLY A 325 21.49 -4.23 12.88
CA GLY A 325 21.62 -2.76 12.96
C GLY A 325 22.10 -2.08 11.67
N ASP A 326 22.26 -2.83 10.57
CA ASP A 326 22.10 -2.25 9.23
C ASP A 326 20.68 -1.68 9.11
N TYR A 327 20.56 -0.42 8.74
CA TYR A 327 19.31 0.33 8.68
C TYR A 327 19.36 1.29 7.50
N VAL A 328 18.23 1.48 6.82
CA VAL A 328 18.04 2.53 5.80
C VAL A 328 16.68 3.18 5.98
N ARG A 329 16.59 4.49 5.70
CA ARG A 329 15.34 5.23 5.67
C ARG A 329 15.24 6.20 4.50
N ILE A 330 14.05 6.23 3.91
CA ILE A 330 13.54 7.25 2.99
C ILE A 330 12.58 8.17 3.77
N ASP A 331 12.87 9.47 3.83
CA ASP A 331 12.18 10.47 4.66
C ASP A 331 11.65 11.63 3.80
N GLY A 332 10.49 11.42 3.18
CA GLY A 332 9.76 12.36 2.33
C GLY A 332 8.84 13.31 3.10
N PRO A 333 8.26 14.33 2.45
CA PRO A 333 7.18 15.15 3.02
C PRO A 333 5.93 14.34 3.35
N ASN A 334 5.63 13.32 2.54
CA ASN A 334 4.61 12.31 2.82
C ASN A 334 5.21 10.94 3.10
N VAL A 335 5.90 10.34 2.14
CA VAL A 335 6.48 9.00 2.25
C VAL A 335 7.49 8.87 3.38
N TRP A 336 7.37 7.80 4.15
CA TRP A 336 8.33 7.36 5.15
C TRP A 336 8.49 5.85 4.99
N ILE A 337 9.69 5.37 4.66
CA ILE A 337 9.99 3.93 4.56
C ILE A 337 11.26 3.66 5.36
N GLU A 338 11.20 2.71 6.29
CA GLU A 338 12.37 2.20 7.03
C GLU A 338 12.56 0.72 6.74
N PHE A 339 13.81 0.28 6.66
CA PHE A 339 14.17 -1.13 6.52
C PHE A 339 15.40 -1.41 7.39
N VAL A 340 15.35 -2.47 8.19
CA VAL A 340 16.35 -2.77 9.24
C VAL A 340 16.61 -4.27 9.35
N CYS A 341 17.87 -4.62 9.60
CA CYS A 341 18.29 -5.99 9.89
C CYS A 341 18.34 -6.21 11.41
N GLN A 342 17.64 -7.23 11.90
CA GLN A 342 17.74 -7.74 13.26
C GLN A 342 18.49 -9.08 13.28
N THR A 343 18.90 -9.54 14.46
CA THR A 343 19.33 -10.93 14.70
C THR A 343 18.08 -11.83 14.75
N GLY A 344 18.09 -12.97 14.08
CA GLY A 344 16.96 -13.93 14.08
C GLY A 344 16.56 -14.38 15.49
N VAL A 345 15.26 -14.47 15.75
CA VAL A 345 14.70 -14.91 17.05
C VAL A 345 14.78 -16.43 17.20
N VAL A 346 14.56 -17.14 16.08
CA VAL A 346 14.61 -18.60 15.96
C VAL A 346 15.99 -19.03 15.41
N PHE A 347 16.40 -18.47 14.28
CA PHE A 347 17.67 -18.69 13.59
C PHE A 347 18.73 -17.67 14.03
N ARG A 348 19.14 -17.72 15.31
CA ARG A 348 20.03 -16.75 15.98
C ARG A 348 21.44 -16.56 15.37
N SER A 349 21.84 -17.41 14.43
CA SER A 349 23.06 -17.25 13.63
C SER A 349 22.90 -16.30 12.44
N ASN A 350 21.66 -15.98 12.07
CA ASN A 350 21.29 -15.29 10.86
C ASN A 350 20.75 -13.88 11.20
N ILE A 351 20.72 -13.00 10.20
CA ILE A 351 19.87 -11.82 10.26
C ILE A 351 18.46 -12.14 9.76
N HIS A 352 17.50 -11.33 10.20
CA HIS A 352 16.14 -11.27 9.71
C HIS A 352 15.77 -9.81 9.39
N TYR A 353 14.74 -9.56 8.58
CA TYR A 353 14.35 -8.20 8.18
C TYR A 353 13.09 -7.74 8.90
N HIS A 354 13.06 -6.47 9.30
CA HIS A 354 11.87 -5.69 9.59
C HIS A 354 11.82 -4.47 8.67
N SER A 355 10.62 -4.03 8.30
CA SER A 355 10.40 -2.85 7.48
C SER A 355 9.04 -2.21 7.77
N ILE A 356 8.91 -0.91 7.51
CA ILE A 356 7.64 -0.21 7.64
C ILE A 356 7.50 0.91 6.61
N TRP A 357 6.33 1.00 5.97
CA TRP A 357 5.91 2.10 5.12
C TRP A 357 4.77 2.89 5.77
N ARG A 358 4.92 4.22 5.78
CA ARG A 358 3.97 5.19 6.32
C ARG A 358 3.82 6.41 5.39
N ASP A 359 2.66 7.06 5.43
CA ASP A 359 2.42 8.37 4.80
C ASP A 359 2.00 9.36 5.89
N ARG A 360 2.83 10.39 6.10
CA ARG A 360 2.65 11.46 7.10
C ARG A 360 1.28 12.17 7.05
N ALA A 361 0.54 12.10 5.94
CA ALA A 361 -0.80 12.68 5.80
C ALA A 361 -1.90 11.70 5.35
N ARG A 362 -1.58 10.42 5.10
CA ARG A 362 -2.56 9.38 4.68
C ARG A 362 -2.60 8.16 5.58
N ASP A 363 -1.68 8.00 6.54
CA ASP A 363 -1.79 6.98 7.59
C ASP A 363 -3.20 6.98 8.21
N TYR A 364 -3.81 5.80 8.33
CA TYR A 364 -5.18 5.63 8.83
C TYR A 364 -6.22 6.52 8.09
N GLY A 365 -5.99 6.77 6.79
CA GLY A 365 -6.79 7.67 5.93
C GLY A 365 -6.62 9.16 6.21
N GLY A 366 -5.67 9.54 7.08
CA GLY A 366 -5.48 10.90 7.59
C GLY A 366 -6.41 11.30 8.73
N ASN A 367 -7.22 10.37 9.26
CA ASN A 367 -8.35 10.68 10.16
C ASN A 367 -7.96 11.05 11.60
N PHE A 368 -6.73 10.76 12.04
CA PHE A 368 -6.32 10.84 13.46
C PHE A 368 -5.10 11.73 13.73
N TYR A 369 -4.64 12.51 12.74
CA TYR A 369 -3.50 13.40 12.89
C TYR A 369 -3.91 14.84 13.19
N THR A 370 -3.56 15.33 14.38
CA THR A 370 -3.75 16.73 14.79
C THR A 370 -2.72 17.68 14.18
N THR A 371 -1.55 17.16 13.77
CA THR A 371 -0.38 17.96 13.34
C THR A 371 -0.06 17.70 11.87
N VAL A 372 -0.78 18.35 10.97
CA VAL A 372 -0.62 18.22 9.50
C VAL A 372 0.61 19.02 9.02
N LEU A 373 1.80 18.45 9.20
CA LEU A 373 3.07 18.94 8.63
C LEU A 373 3.17 18.51 7.16
N GLY A 374 2.67 19.37 6.27
CA GLY A 374 2.60 19.14 4.84
C GLY A 374 1.21 19.48 4.32
N THR A 375 1.11 20.41 3.37
CA THR A 375 -0.17 20.75 2.76
C THR A 375 -0.69 19.53 2.01
N ARG A 376 -1.88 19.04 2.38
CA ARG A 376 -2.56 18.00 1.60
C ARG A 376 -3.03 18.65 0.29
N ASP A 377 -2.26 18.49 -0.77
CA ASP A 377 -2.76 18.70 -2.13
C ASP A 377 -3.82 17.61 -2.39
N VAL A 378 -5.08 17.99 -2.17
CA VAL A 378 -6.19 17.03 -2.14
C VAL A 378 -6.61 16.69 -3.57
N THR A 379 -5.96 15.71 -4.18
CA THR A 379 -6.46 15.01 -5.37
C THR A 379 -7.62 14.06 -5.06
N ALA A 380 -8.60 14.56 -4.29
CA ALA A 380 -9.99 14.16 -4.47
C ALA A 380 -10.58 15.04 -5.58
N ALA A 381 -11.53 14.54 -6.35
CA ALA A 381 -12.26 15.38 -7.31
C ALA A 381 -13.01 16.48 -6.52
N SER A 382 -12.49 17.70 -6.55
CA SER A 382 -12.91 18.77 -5.66
C SER A 382 -14.30 19.25 -6.05
N VAL A 383 -15.30 18.91 -5.22
CA VAL A 383 -16.73 19.26 -5.40
C VAL A 383 -16.93 20.72 -5.79
N PHE A 384 -16.04 21.58 -5.30
CA PHE A 384 -15.83 22.94 -5.76
C PHE A 384 -14.33 23.24 -5.94
N GLY A 385 -14.00 24.02 -6.97
CA GLY A 385 -12.73 24.75 -7.05
C GLY A 385 -12.79 26.06 -6.26
N VAL A 386 -11.63 26.58 -5.87
CA VAL A 386 -11.47 27.90 -5.24
C VAL A 386 -10.37 28.67 -5.98
N TYR A 387 -10.67 29.89 -6.46
CA TYR A 387 -9.68 30.73 -7.13
C TYR A 387 -9.95 32.24 -6.88
N PRO A 388 -8.91 33.08 -6.71
CA PRO A 388 -7.51 32.72 -6.54
C PRO A 388 -7.24 32.12 -5.17
N THR A 389 -6.33 31.16 -5.09
CA THR A 389 -5.68 30.76 -3.84
C THR A 389 -4.20 30.57 -4.16
N PRO A 390 -3.27 31.33 -3.55
CA PRO A 390 -3.51 32.36 -2.53
C PRO A 390 -4.18 33.64 -3.10
N ILE A 391 -4.80 34.46 -2.24
CA ILE A 391 -5.53 35.70 -2.59
C ILE A 391 -5.02 36.93 -1.81
N THR A 392 -5.01 38.11 -2.42
CA THR A 392 -4.77 39.37 -1.69
C THR A 392 -5.97 39.77 -0.83
N ALA A 393 -5.76 40.20 0.41
CA ALA A 393 -6.80 40.68 1.30
C ALA A 393 -7.64 41.82 0.67
N GLY A 394 -8.96 41.77 0.82
CA GLY A 394 -9.89 42.75 0.22
C GLY A 394 -10.47 42.38 -1.13
N ASN A 395 -9.94 41.33 -1.80
CA ASN A 395 -10.57 40.74 -2.98
C ASN A 395 -11.61 39.66 -2.59
N SER A 396 -12.22 39.00 -3.57
CA SER A 396 -13.17 37.90 -3.34
C SER A 396 -12.70 36.58 -3.97
N LEU A 397 -12.68 35.52 -3.16
CA LEU A 397 -12.51 34.14 -3.58
C LEU A 397 -13.70 33.71 -4.44
N GLN A 398 -13.46 33.11 -5.60
CA GLN A 398 -14.50 32.47 -6.40
C GLN A 398 -14.57 30.99 -6.02
N VAL A 399 -15.70 30.58 -5.44
CA VAL A 399 -16.09 29.18 -5.28
C VAL A 399 -16.79 28.75 -6.57
N GLN A 400 -16.38 27.63 -7.15
CA GLN A 400 -16.93 27.09 -8.40
C GLN A 400 -17.25 25.61 -8.24
N LEU A 401 -18.52 25.25 -8.04
CA LEU A 401 -18.99 23.87 -7.99
C LEU A 401 -18.75 23.16 -9.33
N LEU A 402 -18.50 21.84 -9.28
CA LEU A 402 -18.42 20.97 -10.47
C LEU A 402 -19.76 20.82 -11.21
N ALA A 403 -20.88 20.98 -10.50
CA ALA A 403 -22.23 20.96 -11.03
C ALA A 403 -23.10 22.03 -10.34
N PRO A 404 -24.09 22.63 -11.02
CA PRO A 404 -25.00 23.58 -10.39
C PRO A 404 -25.84 22.94 -9.28
N ALA A 405 -26.00 23.65 -8.15
CA ALA A 405 -26.86 23.25 -7.04
C ALA A 405 -28.09 24.18 -6.91
N ALA A 406 -29.24 23.62 -6.52
CA ALA A 406 -30.47 24.38 -6.27
C ALA A 406 -30.38 25.28 -5.02
N SER A 407 -29.47 24.93 -4.11
CA SER A 407 -28.99 25.73 -2.98
C SER A 407 -27.60 25.20 -2.63
N ALA A 408 -26.74 26.03 -2.05
CA ALA A 408 -25.46 25.65 -1.47
C ALA A 408 -25.10 26.67 -0.38
N SER A 409 -24.23 26.31 0.56
CA SER A 409 -23.70 27.21 1.57
C SER A 409 -22.17 27.24 1.54
N TYR A 410 -21.60 28.33 2.05
CA TYR A 410 -20.17 28.42 2.36
C TYR A 410 -19.97 28.95 3.77
N THR A 411 -18.87 28.57 4.41
CA THR A 411 -18.39 29.13 5.69
C THR A 411 -16.87 29.23 5.66
N LEU A 412 -16.33 30.42 5.93
CA LEU A 412 -14.90 30.68 6.03
C LEU A 412 -14.51 30.78 7.51
N HIS A 413 -13.56 29.96 7.93
CA HIS A 413 -13.03 29.90 9.31
C HIS A 413 -11.56 30.31 9.36
N ASN A 414 -11.10 30.83 10.50
CA ASN A 414 -9.67 30.84 10.82
C ASN A 414 -9.19 29.46 11.34
N LEU A 415 -7.88 29.30 11.56
CA LEU A 415 -7.31 28.06 12.11
C LEU A 415 -7.75 27.73 13.55
N LEU A 416 -8.44 28.64 14.24
CA LEU A 416 -9.06 28.39 15.55
C LEU A 416 -10.52 27.92 15.42
N GLY A 417 -10.99 27.65 14.20
CA GLY A 417 -12.36 27.22 13.89
C GLY A 417 -13.40 28.34 13.92
N GLN A 418 -13.03 29.57 14.27
CA GLN A 418 -13.96 30.70 14.37
C GLN A 418 -14.47 31.09 12.98
N THR A 419 -15.78 31.08 12.80
CA THR A 419 -16.44 31.57 11.58
C THR A 419 -16.21 33.08 11.42
N LEU A 420 -15.77 33.48 10.23
CA LEU A 420 -15.45 34.86 9.86
C LEU A 420 -16.50 35.43 8.91
N THR A 421 -16.97 34.60 7.98
CA THR A 421 -18.11 34.88 7.10
C THR A 421 -18.76 33.56 6.67
N SER A 422 -20.05 33.60 6.42
CA SER A 422 -20.80 32.51 5.80
C SER A 422 -21.89 33.09 4.90
N GLY A 423 -22.46 32.27 4.03
CA GLY A 423 -23.52 32.67 3.13
C GLY A 423 -24.11 31.50 2.36
N THR A 424 -25.14 31.76 1.57
CA THR A 424 -25.76 30.78 0.67
C THR A 424 -25.80 31.29 -0.76
N PHE A 425 -25.85 30.36 -1.71
CA PHE A 425 -25.89 30.65 -3.14
C PHE A 425 -26.69 29.58 -3.90
N GLN A 426 -26.92 29.83 -5.19
CA GLN A 426 -27.61 28.93 -6.12
C GLN A 426 -26.86 28.93 -7.45
N GLY A 427 -27.05 27.88 -8.26
CA GLY A 427 -26.27 27.69 -9.48
C GLY A 427 -24.91 27.08 -9.16
N SER A 428 -23.86 27.45 -9.91
CA SER A 428 -22.56 26.79 -9.82
C SER A 428 -21.44 27.61 -9.18
N SER A 429 -21.63 28.88 -8.80
CA SER A 429 -20.55 29.68 -8.21
C SER A 429 -21.01 30.79 -7.27
N VAL A 430 -20.07 31.27 -6.43
CA VAL A 430 -20.25 32.41 -5.52
C VAL A 430 -18.91 33.11 -5.23
N ALA A 431 -18.97 34.43 -5.03
CA ALA A 431 -17.85 35.24 -4.56
C ALA A 431 -17.86 35.37 -3.04
N VAL A 432 -16.83 34.87 -2.36
CA VAL A 432 -16.64 34.94 -0.90
C VAL A 432 -15.60 36.04 -0.57
N PRO A 433 -15.96 37.12 0.14
CA PRO A 433 -15.07 38.26 0.36
C PRO A 433 -13.98 37.97 1.40
N THR A 434 -12.78 38.54 1.20
CA THR A 434 -11.66 38.50 2.17
C THR A 434 -11.36 39.87 2.81
N THR A 435 -12.28 40.83 2.69
CA THR A 435 -12.15 42.18 3.25
C THR A 435 -11.99 42.14 4.77
N GLY A 436 -10.91 42.76 5.26
CA GLY A 436 -10.58 42.80 6.68
C GLY A 436 -9.90 41.53 7.24
N LEU A 437 -9.62 40.52 6.40
CA LEU A 437 -8.80 39.38 6.81
C LEU A 437 -7.32 39.79 6.86
N ALA A 438 -6.62 39.29 7.89
CA ALA A 438 -5.17 39.42 7.99
C ALA A 438 -4.47 38.41 7.06
N PRO A 439 -3.22 38.66 6.65
CA PRO A 439 -2.39 37.65 5.99
C PRO A 439 -2.30 36.36 6.83
N GLY A 440 -2.58 35.21 6.24
CA GLY A 440 -2.68 33.95 6.98
C GLY A 440 -3.38 32.82 6.21
N ILE A 441 -3.55 31.67 6.89
CA ILE A 441 -4.27 30.50 6.36
C ILE A 441 -5.66 30.42 6.98
N TYR A 442 -6.64 30.10 6.14
CA TYR A 442 -8.05 30.00 6.44
C TYR A 442 -8.62 28.68 5.89
N LEU A 443 -9.77 28.27 6.41
CA LEU A 443 -10.49 27.06 5.98
C LEU A 443 -11.83 27.46 5.37
N LEU A 444 -12.03 27.17 4.09
CA LEU A 444 -13.27 27.44 3.37
C LEU A 444 -14.07 26.15 3.21
N SER A 445 -15.12 26.02 4.01
CA SER A 445 -16.12 24.95 3.96
C SER A 445 -17.20 25.31 2.95
N VAL A 446 -17.61 24.36 2.10
CA VAL A 446 -18.75 24.49 1.18
C VAL A 446 -19.61 23.23 1.25
N GLU A 447 -20.92 23.39 1.24
CA GLU A 447 -21.91 22.32 1.42
C GLU A 447 -23.03 22.46 0.38
N THR A 448 -23.56 21.32 -0.09
CA THR A 448 -24.73 21.27 -0.98
C THR A 448 -25.77 20.30 -0.41
N PRO A 449 -27.08 20.46 -0.69
CA PRO A 449 -28.13 19.56 -0.20
C PRO A 449 -27.97 18.07 -0.59
N THR A 450 -27.01 17.73 -1.45
CA THR A 450 -26.74 16.37 -1.94
C THR A 450 -25.38 15.83 -1.50
N GLN A 451 -24.53 16.62 -0.83
CA GLN A 451 -23.13 16.26 -0.53
C GLN A 451 -22.71 16.79 0.84
N GLN A 452 -21.85 16.05 1.55
CA GLN A 452 -21.29 16.50 2.82
C GLN A 452 -20.47 17.79 2.66
N THR A 453 -20.38 18.58 3.72
CA THR A 453 -19.52 19.77 3.81
C THR A 453 -18.07 19.44 3.47
N VAL A 454 -17.53 19.96 2.37
CA VAL A 454 -16.13 19.79 1.96
C VAL A 454 -15.34 21.05 2.32
N THR A 455 -14.18 20.89 2.96
CA THR A 455 -13.33 22.01 3.40
C THR A 455 -12.05 22.08 2.57
N SER A 456 -11.74 23.27 2.05
CA SER A 456 -10.48 23.58 1.35
C SER A 456 -9.62 24.56 2.15
N ARG A 457 -8.29 24.52 1.96
CA ARG A 457 -7.36 25.51 2.54
C ARG A 457 -7.27 26.72 1.61
N VAL A 458 -7.36 27.91 2.21
CA VAL A 458 -7.19 29.19 1.52
C VAL A 458 -6.07 29.97 2.20
N GLN A 459 -5.20 30.60 1.42
CA GLN A 459 -4.17 31.51 1.94
C GLN A 459 -4.48 32.95 1.50
N VAL A 460 -4.46 33.87 2.46
CA VAL A 460 -4.61 35.31 2.24
C VAL A 460 -3.26 36.00 2.47
N TYR A 461 -2.96 37.05 1.70
CA TYR A 461 -1.76 37.90 1.85
C TYR A 461 -2.05 39.39 1.67
#